data_AF-A0AA45AIK2-F1
#
_entry.id   AF-A0AA45AIK2-F1
#
_cell.length_a   1.000
_cell.length_b   1.000
_cell.length_c   1.000
_cell.angle_alpha   90.00
_cell.angle_beta   90.00
_cell.angle_gamma   90.00
#
_symmetry.space_group_name_H-M   'P 1'
#
loop_
_entity.id
_entity.type
_entity.pdbx_description
1 polymer ?
#
loop_
_entity_poly.entity_id
_entity_poly.type
_entity_poly.pdbx_seq_one_letter_code
_entity_poly.pdbx_strand_id
1 'polypeptide(L)'
;MPNEVLLDILGFLDVNDLLSISRISHHLRTLSMAPILHAYRLRLNRAILPPLLATRPPLADLIARSIFLTNTTVVSRRLGRSLVSIRLARRLATRPPAEVLVERAVLPYECVPGLAVVHVAPGLVAKRRAIEKEQVKDGLRRWVDAVWKRQVLQREEGMRQWEQSRGIGRVWRLRKFWERVGSGERVHVPV
;
A
#
# COMPACT_ATOMS: atom_id res chain seq x y z
N MET A 1 34.47 -26.92 -46.23
CA MET A 1 34.76 -27.21 -44.81
C MET A 1 34.92 -28.70 -44.64
N PRO A 2 35.73 -29.17 -43.68
CA PRO A 2 35.87 -30.59 -43.39
C PRO A 2 34.55 -31.21 -42.90
N ASN A 3 34.29 -32.47 -43.27
CA ASN A 3 33.04 -33.15 -42.94
C ASN A 3 32.88 -33.38 -41.43
N GLU A 4 34.00 -33.52 -40.71
CA GLU A 4 34.07 -33.74 -39.28
C GLU A 4 33.50 -32.54 -38.52
N VAL A 5 33.88 -31.32 -38.94
CA VAL A 5 33.38 -30.06 -38.36
C VAL A 5 31.89 -29.89 -38.66
N LEU A 6 31.47 -30.23 -39.88
CA LEU A 6 30.04 -30.18 -40.24
C LEU A 6 29.22 -31.18 -39.42
N LEU A 7 29.72 -32.40 -39.20
CA LEU A 7 29.02 -33.41 -38.40
C LEU A 7 28.90 -33.02 -36.92
N ASP A 8 29.91 -32.37 -36.33
CA ASP A 8 29.82 -31.87 -34.96
C ASP A 8 28.77 -30.75 -34.84
N ILE A 9 28.78 -29.78 -35.76
CA ILE A 9 27.77 -28.69 -35.81
C ILE A 9 26.36 -29.27 -35.99
N LEU A 10 26.17 -30.20 -36.94
CA LEU A 10 24.88 -30.87 -37.18
C LEU A 10 24.45 -31.68 -35.95
N GLY A 11 25.38 -32.11 -35.09
CA GLY A 11 25.10 -32.84 -33.86
C GLY A 11 24.30 -32.04 -32.83
N PHE A 12 24.46 -30.72 -32.81
CA PHE A 12 23.78 -29.82 -31.86
C PHE A 12 22.43 -29.31 -32.35
N LEU A 13 22.08 -29.54 -33.62
CA LEU A 13 20.85 -29.02 -34.21
C LEU A 13 19.64 -29.89 -33.91
N ASP A 14 18.47 -29.26 -33.84
CA ASP A 14 17.19 -29.94 -33.70
C ASP A 14 16.79 -30.67 -34.98
N VAL A 15 15.83 -31.60 -34.86
CA VAL A 15 15.36 -32.41 -36.01
C VAL A 15 14.79 -31.51 -37.13
N ASN A 16 14.13 -30.41 -36.78
CA ASN A 16 13.57 -29.46 -37.74
C ASN A 16 14.67 -28.67 -38.49
N ASP A 17 15.75 -28.33 -37.79
CA ASP A 17 16.86 -27.57 -38.37
C ASP A 17 17.68 -28.46 -39.31
N LEU A 18 17.90 -29.72 -38.93
CA LEU A 18 18.54 -30.71 -39.80
C LEU A 18 17.73 -30.97 -41.07
N LEU A 19 16.40 -31.07 -40.96
CA LEU A 19 15.53 -31.20 -42.12
C LEU A 19 15.67 -29.98 -43.04
N SER A 20 15.69 -28.78 -42.47
CA SER A 20 15.87 -27.54 -43.23
C SER A 20 17.20 -27.53 -43.98
N ILE A 21 18.29 -27.91 -43.31
CA ILE A 21 19.64 -27.99 -43.89
C ILE A 21 19.75 -29.03 -45.01
N SER A 22 19.07 -30.18 -44.86
CA SER A 22 19.04 -31.24 -45.88
C SER A 22 18.43 -30.79 -47.22
N ARG A 23 17.64 -29.72 -47.22
CA ARG A 23 16.98 -29.17 -48.42
C ARG A 23 17.86 -28.16 -49.15
N ILE A 24 18.87 -27.60 -48.48
CA ILE A 24 19.73 -26.53 -49.01
C ILE A 24 20.80 -27.09 -49.96
N SER A 25 21.40 -28.25 -49.66
CA SER A 25 22.40 -28.86 -50.54
C SER A 25 22.39 -30.38 -50.49
N HIS A 26 22.83 -31.02 -51.58
CA HIS A 26 22.97 -32.48 -51.67
C HIS A 26 24.00 -33.01 -50.67
N HIS A 27 25.10 -32.28 -50.48
CA HIS A 27 26.16 -32.66 -49.56
C HIS A 27 25.66 -32.67 -48.10
N LEU A 28 24.97 -31.60 -47.68
CA LEU A 28 24.39 -31.52 -46.34
C LEU A 28 23.25 -32.52 -46.15
N ARG A 29 22.49 -32.84 -47.20
CA ARG A 29 21.49 -33.92 -47.19
C ARG A 29 22.11 -35.27 -46.83
N THR A 30 23.23 -35.61 -47.45
CA THR A 30 23.94 -36.86 -47.17
C THR A 30 24.47 -36.89 -45.74
N LEU A 31 25.05 -35.77 -45.24
CA LEU A 31 25.56 -35.69 -43.88
C LEU A 31 24.44 -35.68 -42.82
N SER A 32 23.32 -35.00 -43.06
CA SER A 32 22.18 -34.94 -42.14
C SER A 32 21.47 -36.28 -41.97
N MET A 33 21.53 -37.13 -43.00
CA MET A 33 20.94 -38.47 -43.00
C MET A 33 21.98 -39.56 -42.65
N ALA A 34 23.21 -39.18 -42.31
CA ALA A 34 24.27 -40.13 -42.03
C ALA A 34 24.00 -40.84 -40.68
N PRO A 35 24.16 -42.17 -40.60
CA PRO A 35 23.92 -42.92 -39.37
C PRO A 35 24.89 -42.53 -38.24
N ILE A 36 26.09 -42.07 -38.59
CA ILE A 36 27.11 -41.61 -37.63
C ILE A 36 26.65 -40.37 -36.86
N LEU A 37 25.94 -39.45 -37.52
CA LEU A 37 25.35 -38.27 -36.89
C LEU A 37 24.28 -38.68 -35.88
N HIS A 38 23.41 -39.61 -36.26
CA HIS A 38 22.38 -40.13 -35.36
C HIS A 38 22.96 -40.83 -34.13
N ALA A 39 24.03 -41.62 -34.30
CA ALA A 39 24.72 -42.27 -33.18
C ALA A 39 25.35 -41.27 -32.22
N TYR A 40 25.98 -40.21 -32.74
CA TYR A 40 26.56 -39.13 -31.93
C TYR A 40 25.49 -38.39 -31.13
N ARG A 41 24.39 -37.98 -31.78
CA ARG A 41 23.25 -37.30 -31.13
C ARG A 41 22.62 -38.16 -30.05
N LEU A 42 22.45 -39.45 -30.30
CA LEU A 42 21.92 -40.38 -29.31
C LEU A 42 22.84 -40.49 -28.09
N ARG A 43 24.16 -40.55 -28.30
CA ARG A 43 25.14 -40.61 -27.21
C ARG A 43 25.13 -39.34 -26.35
N LEU A 44 25.10 -38.16 -26.99
CA LEU A 44 25.02 -36.88 -26.28
C LEU A 44 23.71 -36.76 -25.48
N ASN A 45 22.58 -37.07 -26.09
CA ASN A 45 21.29 -37.02 -25.40
C ASN A 45 21.23 -38.01 -24.23
N ARG A 46 21.81 -39.21 -24.38
CA ARG A 46 21.93 -40.17 -23.26
C ARG A 46 22.76 -39.65 -22.10
N ALA A 47 23.76 -38.81 -22.36
CA ALA A 47 24.57 -38.19 -21.31
C ALA A 47 23.86 -36.99 -20.65
N ILE A 48 23.15 -36.17 -21.43
CA ILE A 48 22.57 -34.90 -20.97
C ILE A 48 21.18 -35.08 -20.32
N LEU A 49 20.35 -35.98 -20.84
CA LEU A 49 18.96 -36.11 -20.43
C LEU A 49 18.75 -36.59 -18.98
N PRO A 50 19.48 -37.59 -18.45
CA PRO A 50 19.29 -38.05 -17.08
C PRO A 50 19.44 -36.97 -15.99
N PRO A 51 20.51 -36.13 -15.96
CA PRO A 51 20.61 -35.09 -14.95
C PRO A 51 19.52 -34.02 -15.09
N LEU A 52 19.11 -33.67 -16.31
CA LEU A 52 18.02 -32.71 -16.53
C LEU A 52 16.67 -33.25 -16.02
N LEU A 53 16.37 -34.53 -16.26
CA LEU A 53 15.18 -35.17 -15.74
C LEU A 53 15.21 -35.27 -14.21
N ALA A 54 16.37 -35.48 -13.60
CA ALA A 54 16.51 -35.53 -12.15
C ALA A 54 16.20 -34.17 -11.48
N THR A 55 16.52 -33.06 -12.14
CA THR A 55 16.19 -31.70 -11.66
C THR A 55 14.75 -31.26 -11.92
N ARG A 56 13.96 -32.08 -12.61
CA ARG A 56 12.60 -31.71 -13.01
C ARG A 56 11.67 -31.60 -11.79
N PRO A 57 10.97 -30.47 -11.60
CA PRO A 57 9.97 -30.34 -10.55
C PRO A 57 8.83 -31.37 -10.71
N PRO A 58 8.25 -31.87 -9.60
CA PRO A 58 7.13 -32.79 -9.65
C PRO A 58 5.89 -32.10 -10.24
N LEU A 59 4.97 -32.89 -10.79
CA LEU A 59 3.73 -32.38 -11.39
C LEU A 59 2.90 -31.55 -10.41
N ALA A 60 2.86 -31.95 -9.13
CA ALA A 60 2.17 -31.24 -8.07
C ALA A 60 2.69 -29.80 -7.92
N ASP A 61 4.01 -29.60 -7.98
CA ASP A 61 4.62 -28.26 -7.91
C ASP A 61 4.26 -27.40 -9.13
N LEU A 62 4.20 -28.01 -10.31
CA LEU A 62 3.79 -27.31 -11.53
C LEU A 62 2.32 -26.90 -11.48
N ILE A 63 1.46 -27.73 -10.89
CA ILE A 63 0.04 -27.39 -10.64
C ILE A 63 -0.07 -26.27 -9.61
N ALA A 64 0.66 -26.36 -8.50
CA ALA A 64 0.66 -25.35 -7.44
C ALA A 64 1.13 -23.98 -7.96
N ARG A 65 2.15 -23.96 -8.83
CA ARG A 65 2.64 -22.74 -9.50
C ARG A 65 1.74 -22.29 -10.66
N SER A 66 0.66 -23.02 -10.94
CA SER A 66 -0.27 -22.76 -12.04
C SER A 66 0.36 -22.77 -13.45
N ILE A 67 1.48 -23.49 -13.59
CA ILE A 67 2.17 -23.72 -14.86
C ILE A 67 1.47 -24.84 -15.62
N PHE A 68 1.17 -25.95 -14.94
CA PHE A 68 0.36 -27.02 -15.50
C PHE A 68 -1.10 -26.84 -15.12
N LEU A 69 -1.98 -26.82 -16.12
CA LEU A 69 -3.42 -26.65 -15.93
C LEU A 69 -4.15 -27.93 -16.28
N THR A 70 -4.86 -28.49 -15.31
CA THR A 70 -5.83 -29.56 -15.55
C THR A 70 -7.07 -28.99 -16.25
N ASN A 71 -7.83 -29.83 -16.93
CA ASN A 71 -9.10 -29.40 -17.55
C ASN A 71 -10.04 -28.75 -16.52
N THR A 72 -10.09 -29.30 -15.31
CA THR A 72 -10.86 -28.75 -14.19
C THR A 72 -10.42 -27.33 -13.80
N THR A 73 -9.12 -27.02 -13.76
CA THR A 73 -8.65 -25.66 -13.44
C THR A 73 -8.92 -24.68 -14.57
N VAL A 74 -8.87 -25.13 -15.83
CA VAL A 74 -9.24 -24.29 -16.98
C VAL A 74 -10.73 -23.93 -16.93
N VAL A 75 -11.60 -24.92 -16.70
CA VAL A 75 -13.06 -24.70 -16.61
C VAL A 75 -13.40 -23.84 -15.39
N SER A 76 -12.82 -24.13 -14.22
CA SER A 76 -13.07 -23.33 -13.01
C SER A 76 -12.63 -21.88 -13.16
N ARG A 77 -11.51 -21.60 -13.84
CA ARG A 77 -11.08 -20.24 -14.17
C ARG A 77 -12.06 -19.50 -15.06
N ARG A 78 -12.61 -20.17 -16.09
CA ARG A 78 -13.63 -19.58 -16.97
C ARG A 78 -14.89 -19.21 -16.19
N LEU A 79 -15.38 -20.14 -15.36
CA LEU A 79 -16.54 -19.90 -14.49
C LEU A 79 -16.26 -18.78 -13.49
N GLY A 80 -15.11 -18.79 -12.82
CA GLY A 80 -14.70 -17.76 -11.89
C GLY A 80 -14.68 -16.36 -12.52
N ARG A 81 -14.11 -16.22 -13.73
CA ARG A 81 -14.13 -14.96 -14.49
C ARG A 81 -15.55 -14.51 -14.82
N SER A 82 -16.42 -15.43 -15.26
CA SER A 82 -17.82 -15.13 -15.55
C SER A 82 -18.56 -14.62 -14.32
N LEU A 83 -18.40 -15.30 -13.17
CA LEU A 83 -19.03 -14.89 -11.92
C LEU A 83 -18.51 -13.54 -11.40
N VAL A 84 -17.20 -13.29 -11.50
CA VAL A 84 -16.62 -11.98 -11.16
C VAL A 84 -17.15 -10.89 -12.08
N SER A 85 -17.26 -11.15 -13.38
CA SER A 85 -17.85 -10.21 -14.35
C SER A 85 -19.30 -9.86 -13.98
N ILE A 86 -20.13 -10.86 -13.72
CA ILE A 86 -21.53 -10.67 -13.31
C ILE A 86 -21.60 -9.86 -12.01
N ARG A 87 -20.77 -10.19 -11.01
CA ARG A 87 -20.73 -9.46 -9.74
C ARG A 87 -20.32 -8.01 -9.94
N LEU A 88 -19.31 -7.76 -10.77
CA LEU A 88 -18.81 -6.42 -11.07
C LEU A 88 -19.86 -5.59 -11.81
N ALA A 89 -20.50 -6.16 -12.83
CA ALA A 89 -21.58 -5.50 -13.58
C ALA A 89 -22.70 -5.03 -12.63
N ARG A 90 -23.15 -5.91 -11.71
CA ARG A 90 -24.17 -5.55 -10.72
C ARG A 90 -23.70 -4.43 -9.77
N ARG A 91 -22.46 -4.52 -9.27
CA ARG A 91 -21.90 -3.53 -8.33
C ARG A 91 -21.67 -2.17 -8.98
N LEU A 92 -21.28 -2.14 -10.26
CA LEU A 92 -21.11 -0.92 -11.03
C LEU A 92 -22.45 -0.24 -11.34
N ALA A 93 -23.49 -1.02 -11.64
CA ALA A 93 -24.84 -0.47 -11.85
C ALA A 93 -25.37 0.21 -10.58
N THR A 94 -25.04 -0.31 -9.39
CA THR A 94 -25.43 0.29 -8.10
C THR A 94 -24.39 1.27 -7.54
N ARG A 95 -23.42 1.73 -8.34
CA ARG A 95 -22.32 2.57 -7.86
C ARG A 95 -22.86 3.94 -7.41
N PRO A 96 -22.66 4.34 -6.15
CA PRO A 96 -23.03 5.69 -5.71
C PRO A 96 -22.24 6.77 -6.47
N PRO A 97 -22.86 7.92 -6.80
CA PRO A 97 -22.15 9.05 -7.37
C PRO A 97 -21.16 9.66 -6.37
N ALA A 98 -20.19 10.42 -6.86
CA ALA A 98 -19.12 11.00 -6.03
C ALA A 98 -19.66 11.94 -4.94
N GLU A 99 -20.74 12.68 -5.23
CA GLU A 99 -21.41 13.60 -4.30
C GLU A 99 -21.87 12.88 -3.03
N VAL A 100 -22.56 11.75 -3.18
CA VAL A 100 -23.02 10.92 -2.04
C VAL A 100 -21.84 10.39 -1.22
N LEU A 101 -20.67 10.17 -1.83
CA LEU A 101 -19.48 9.76 -1.10
C LEU A 101 -18.85 10.91 -0.30
N VAL A 102 -18.97 12.15 -0.79
CA VAL A 102 -18.54 13.36 -0.08
C VAL A 102 -19.47 13.65 1.09
N GLU A 103 -20.80 13.55 0.90
CA GLU A 103 -21.79 13.70 1.97
C GLU A 103 -21.56 12.71 3.12
N ARG A 104 -21.17 11.48 2.79
CA ARG A 104 -20.83 10.44 3.78
C ARG A 104 -19.42 10.56 4.35
N ALA A 105 -18.69 11.62 4.02
CA ALA A 105 -17.30 11.86 4.42
C ALA A 105 -16.31 10.73 4.06
N VAL A 106 -16.63 9.91 3.05
CA VAL A 106 -15.74 8.86 2.54
C VAL A 106 -14.70 9.46 1.60
N LEU A 107 -15.12 10.38 0.73
CA LEU A 107 -14.25 11.08 -0.20
C LEU A 107 -14.11 12.56 0.22
N PRO A 108 -12.90 13.12 0.27
CA PRO A 108 -12.70 14.56 0.45
C PRO A 108 -13.36 15.35 -0.67
N TYR A 109 -14.08 16.43 -0.34
CA TYR A 109 -14.74 17.27 -1.34
C TYR A 109 -13.76 17.83 -2.39
N GLU A 110 -12.54 18.16 -1.96
CA GLU A 110 -11.46 18.73 -2.79
C GLU A 110 -10.94 17.79 -3.87
N CYS A 111 -11.14 16.48 -3.71
CA CYS A 111 -10.68 15.47 -4.68
C CYS A 111 -11.62 15.29 -5.85
N VAL A 112 -12.86 15.78 -5.77
CA VAL A 112 -13.87 15.54 -6.80
C VAL A 112 -13.77 16.63 -7.88
N PRO A 113 -13.44 16.28 -9.13
CA PRO A 113 -13.45 17.25 -10.23
C PRO A 113 -14.83 17.89 -10.37
N GLY A 114 -14.88 19.21 -10.49
CA GLY A 114 -16.12 19.97 -10.69
C GLY A 114 -16.90 20.29 -9.41
N LEU A 115 -16.58 19.67 -8.26
CA LEU A 115 -17.27 19.94 -6.99
C LEU A 115 -16.52 20.95 -6.11
N ALA A 116 -15.18 20.99 -6.21
CA ALA A 116 -14.34 21.94 -5.49
C ALA A 116 -13.81 23.04 -6.44
N VAL A 117 -13.70 24.27 -5.92
CA VAL A 117 -13.11 25.42 -6.64
C VAL A 117 -11.65 25.15 -7.02
N VAL A 118 -10.92 24.47 -6.15
CA VAL A 118 -9.54 24.01 -6.40
C VAL A 118 -9.52 22.49 -6.25
N HIS A 119 -9.29 21.80 -7.35
CA HIS A 119 -9.10 20.36 -7.35
C HIS A 119 -7.73 20.01 -6.75
N VAL A 120 -7.72 19.18 -5.71
CA VAL A 120 -6.51 18.66 -5.10
C VAL A 120 -6.33 17.20 -5.47
N ALA A 121 -5.15 16.86 -6.00
CA ALA A 121 -4.81 15.47 -6.28
C ALA A 121 -4.89 14.61 -5.01
N PRO A 122 -5.47 13.40 -5.04
CA PRO A 122 -5.67 12.56 -3.86
C PRO A 122 -4.40 12.33 -3.02
N GLY A 123 -3.23 12.24 -3.66
CA GLY A 123 -1.94 12.07 -2.98
C GLY A 123 -1.49 13.25 -2.11
N LEU A 124 -2.06 14.44 -2.30
CA LEU A 124 -1.67 15.65 -1.56
C LEU A 124 -2.64 16.02 -0.42
N VAL A 125 -3.84 15.43 -0.41
CA VAL A 125 -4.93 15.81 0.49
C VAL A 125 -4.54 15.66 1.95
N ALA A 126 -3.87 14.56 2.30
CA ALA A 126 -3.43 14.30 3.67
C ALA A 126 -2.44 15.38 4.15
N LYS A 127 -1.51 15.79 3.28
CA LYS A 127 -0.53 16.84 3.60
C LYS A 127 -1.20 18.20 3.73
N ARG A 128 -2.10 18.55 2.80
CA ARG A 128 -2.87 19.80 2.87
C ARG A 128 -3.69 19.88 4.15
N ARG A 129 -4.47 18.84 4.47
CA ARG A 129 -5.29 18.79 5.70
C ARG A 129 -4.44 18.83 6.96
N ALA A 130 -3.24 18.23 6.96
CA ALA A 130 -2.32 18.34 8.08
C ALA A 130 -1.87 19.79 8.29
N ILE A 131 -1.51 20.49 7.21
CA ILE A 131 -1.13 21.91 7.26
C ILE A 131 -2.30 22.77 7.74
N GLU A 132 -3.51 22.59 7.18
CA GLU A 132 -4.71 23.32 7.60
C GLU A 132 -5.04 23.08 9.08
N LYS A 133 -4.88 21.83 9.56
CA LYS A 133 -5.08 21.49 10.96
C LYS A 133 -4.08 22.22 11.88
N GLU A 134 -2.81 22.29 11.49
CA GLU A 134 -1.81 23.04 12.26
C GLU A 134 -2.09 24.54 12.24
N GLN A 135 -2.49 25.12 11.09
CA GLN A 135 -2.89 26.52 11.01
C GLN A 135 -4.08 26.84 11.92
N VAL A 136 -5.10 25.96 11.97
CA VAL A 136 -6.25 26.11 12.87
C VAL A 136 -5.81 26.02 14.34
N LYS A 137 -4.93 25.09 14.70
CA LYS A 137 -4.39 24.98 16.06
C LYS A 137 -3.63 26.23 16.48
N ASP A 138 -2.77 26.74 15.61
CA ASP A 138 -1.97 27.93 15.90
C ASP A 138 -2.84 29.18 15.99
N GLY A 139 -3.87 29.29 15.15
CA GLY A 139 -4.90 30.33 15.24
C GLY A 139 -5.64 30.28 16.58
N LEU A 140 -6.09 29.08 16.99
CA LEU A 140 -6.76 28.87 18.28
C LEU A 140 -5.86 29.23 19.46
N ARG A 141 -4.58 28.81 19.46
CA ARG A 141 -3.61 29.17 20.51
C ARG A 141 -3.49 30.69 20.66
N ARG A 142 -3.29 31.40 19.54
CA ARG A 142 -3.19 32.87 19.53
C ARG A 142 -4.46 33.54 20.06
N TRP A 143 -5.64 33.04 19.66
CA TRP A 143 -6.92 33.57 20.14
C TRP A 143 -7.10 33.33 21.64
N VAL A 144 -6.77 32.14 22.13
CA VAL A 144 -6.83 31.81 23.56
C VAL A 144 -5.90 32.74 24.35
N ASP A 145 -4.68 32.96 23.86
CA ASP A 145 -3.71 33.81 24.54
C ASP A 145 -4.10 35.28 24.55
N ALA A 146 -4.63 35.79 23.43
CA ALA A 146 -4.91 37.22 23.28
C ALA A 146 -6.28 37.62 23.85
N VAL A 147 -7.33 36.84 23.60
CA VAL A 147 -8.71 37.23 23.87
C VAL A 147 -9.23 36.52 25.11
N TRP A 148 -9.11 35.19 25.13
CA TRP A 148 -9.68 34.39 26.21
C TRP A 148 -8.99 34.65 27.55
N LYS A 149 -7.65 34.58 27.61
CA LYS A 149 -6.90 34.85 28.85
C LYS A 149 -7.18 36.25 29.39
N ARG A 150 -7.28 37.26 28.53
CA ARG A 150 -7.62 38.64 28.95
C ARG A 150 -9.04 38.74 29.49
N GLN A 151 -10.02 38.12 28.85
CA GLN A 151 -11.41 38.10 29.34
C GLN A 151 -11.56 37.31 30.64
N VAL A 152 -10.84 36.20 30.78
CA VAL A 152 -10.81 35.41 32.03
C VAL A 152 -10.17 36.21 33.14
N LEU A 153 -9.02 36.85 32.90
CA LEU A 153 -8.37 37.73 33.88
C LEU A 153 -9.28 38.88 34.30
N GLN A 154 -9.94 39.57 33.36
CA GLN A 154 -10.90 40.63 33.69
C GLN A 154 -12.10 40.11 34.49
N ARG A 155 -12.59 38.90 34.20
CA ARG A 155 -13.66 38.25 34.99
C ARG A 155 -13.19 37.83 36.37
N GLU A 156 -11.98 37.30 36.50
CA GLU A 156 -11.37 36.95 37.79
C GLU A 156 -11.11 38.20 38.64
N GLU A 157 -10.61 39.27 38.03
CA GLU A 157 -10.43 40.57 38.69
C GLU A 157 -11.78 41.17 39.12
N GLY A 158 -12.80 41.11 38.26
CA GLY A 158 -14.16 41.53 38.61
C GLY A 158 -14.77 40.69 39.74
N MET A 159 -14.56 39.37 39.73
CA MET A 159 -14.97 38.49 40.84
C MET A 159 -14.21 38.80 42.13
N ARG A 160 -12.89 38.99 42.07
CA ARG A 160 -12.08 39.38 43.25
C ARG A 160 -12.52 40.72 43.81
N GLN A 161 -12.79 41.71 42.97
CA GLN A 161 -13.31 43.01 43.40
C GLN A 161 -14.70 42.86 44.04
N TRP A 162 -15.59 42.07 43.45
CA TRP A 162 -16.91 41.78 44.02
C TRP A 162 -16.84 41.03 45.37
N GLU A 163 -15.96 40.04 45.49
CA GLU A 163 -15.70 39.33 46.74
C GLU A 163 -15.12 40.25 47.83
N GLN A 164 -14.27 41.21 47.43
CA GLN A 164 -13.73 42.24 48.33
C GLN A 164 -14.81 43.22 48.78
N SER A 165 -15.67 43.69 47.88
CA SER A 165 -16.80 44.57 48.18
C SER A 165 -17.82 43.89 49.10
N ARG A 166 -18.07 42.59 48.93
CA ARG A 166 -18.92 41.78 49.84
C ARG A 166 -18.21 41.29 51.09
N GLY A 167 -16.90 41.53 51.25
CA GLY A 167 -16.12 41.19 52.44
C GLY A 167 -15.83 39.69 52.64
N ILE A 168 -16.13 38.84 51.67
CA ILE A 168 -16.03 37.37 51.76
C ILE A 168 -14.58 36.93 52.01
N GLY A 169 -13.61 37.61 51.38
CA GLY A 169 -12.18 37.36 51.59
C GLY A 169 -11.62 37.82 52.93
N ARG A 170 -12.34 38.66 53.71
CA ARG A 170 -11.92 39.04 55.09
C ARG A 170 -12.34 37.97 56.09
N VAL A 171 -13.55 37.43 55.96
CA VAL A 171 -14.05 36.34 56.80
C VAL A 171 -13.23 35.06 56.58
N TRP A 172 -12.91 34.74 55.32
CA TRP A 172 -12.06 33.59 55.00
C TRP A 172 -10.61 33.76 55.52
N ARG A 173 -10.03 34.96 55.43
CA ARG A 173 -8.70 35.27 56.01
C ARG A 173 -8.69 35.19 57.53
N LEU A 174 -9.75 35.67 58.20
CA LEU A 174 -9.94 35.53 59.65
C LEU A 174 -10.06 34.05 60.05
N ARG A 175 -10.86 33.26 59.33
CA ARG A 175 -10.99 31.82 59.57
C ARG A 175 -9.65 31.09 59.42
N LYS A 176 -8.93 31.32 58.32
CA LYS A 176 -7.58 30.78 58.07
C LYS A 176 -6.57 31.22 59.13
N PHE A 177 -6.65 32.47 59.59
CA PHE A 177 -5.80 32.98 60.67
C PHE A 177 -6.07 32.24 61.98
N TRP A 178 -7.33 32.08 62.37
CA TRP A 178 -7.70 31.33 63.57
C TRP A 178 -7.36 29.84 63.48
N GLU A 179 -7.52 29.20 62.31
CA GLU A 179 -7.08 27.82 62.07
C GLU A 179 -5.54 27.67 62.21
N ARG A 180 -4.77 28.68 61.76
CA ARG A 180 -3.31 28.68 61.84
C ARG A 180 -2.80 28.95 63.27
N VAL A 181 -3.45 29.85 64.00
CA VAL A 181 -3.21 30.10 65.44
C VAL A 181 -3.54 28.85 66.27
N GLY A 182 -4.66 28.17 65.95
CA GLY A 182 -5.05 26.92 66.60
C GLY A 182 -4.12 25.74 66.29
N SER A 183 -3.38 25.79 65.18
CA SER A 183 -2.40 24.77 64.79
C SER A 183 -0.99 25.02 65.34
N GLY A 184 -0.78 26.10 66.11
CA GLY A 184 0.50 26.40 66.78
C GLY A 184 1.59 27.03 65.92
N GLU A 185 1.27 27.49 64.71
CA GLU A 185 2.23 28.14 63.80
C GLU A 185 2.48 29.60 64.25
N ARG A 186 3.74 30.00 64.49
CA ARG A 186 4.06 31.38 64.92
C ARG A 186 3.80 32.37 63.78
N VAL A 187 2.75 33.17 63.92
CA VAL A 187 2.42 34.24 62.97
C VAL A 187 3.21 35.50 63.32
N HIS A 188 4.12 35.94 62.46
CA HIS A 188 4.79 37.24 62.61
C HIS A 188 3.86 38.33 62.08
N VAL A 189 3.41 39.22 62.97
CA VAL A 189 2.61 40.40 62.63
C VAL A 189 3.57 41.57 62.40
N PRO A 190 3.66 42.14 61.19
CA PRO A 190 4.36 43.40 61.00
C PRO A 190 3.50 44.54 61.56
N VAL A 191 4.11 45.37 62.39
CA VAL A 191 3.56 46.63 62.92
C VAL A 191 3.58 47.70 61.83
#